data_AF-A0A0C3JE83-F1
#
_entry.id   AF-A0A0C3JE83-F1
#
_cell.length_a   1.000
_cell.length_b   1.000
_cell.length_c   1.000
_cell.angle_alpha   90.00
_cell.angle_beta   90.00
_cell.angle_gamma   90.00
#
_symmetry.space_group_name_H-M   'P 1'
#
loop_
_entity.id
_entity.type
_entity.pdbx_description
1 polymer ?
#
loop_
_entity_poly.entity_id
_entity_poly.type
_entity_poly.pdbx_seq_one_letter_code
_entity_poly.pdbx_strand_id
1 'polypeptide(L)'
;PQGAIAPILIQRDGLFKLDVDDDIWQDIGLEDDFVGFPLVWLADERVHLGIRSLLELKRCEEEERRLLYERKTLMEWHSEEWRRLETCRVDAGKRAVVSLHVLR
;
A
#
# COMPACT_ATOMS: atom_id res chain seq x y z
N PRO A 1 -15.32 15.42 19.84
CA PRO A 1 -16.69 15.07 19.38
C PRO A 1 -17.65 15.25 20.57
N GLN A 2 -18.95 15.30 20.34
CA GLN A 2 -19.91 15.28 21.46
C GLN A 2 -19.67 14.03 22.30
N GLY A 3 -19.40 14.20 23.61
CA GLY A 3 -19.07 13.11 24.53
C GLY A 3 -17.58 12.75 24.65
N ALA A 4 -16.67 13.43 23.94
CA ALA A 4 -15.24 13.21 24.12
C ALA A 4 -14.72 13.87 25.39
N ILE A 5 -14.07 13.09 26.26
CA ILE A 5 -13.38 13.56 27.46
C ILE A 5 -11.88 13.64 27.15
N ALA A 6 -11.25 14.75 27.53
CA ALA A 6 -9.81 14.90 27.34
C ALA A 6 -9.05 14.02 28.34
N PRO A 7 -8.00 13.27 27.91
CA PRO A 7 -7.15 12.51 28.82
C PRO A 7 -6.40 13.43 29.80
N ILE A 8 -5.93 12.88 30.93
CA ILE A 8 -5.05 13.60 31.84
C ILE A 8 -3.69 13.81 31.17
N LEU A 9 -3.07 14.94 31.44
CA LEU A 9 -1.77 15.31 30.90
C LEU A 9 -0.70 14.29 31.34
N ILE A 10 -0.05 13.66 30.37
CA ILE A 10 1.03 12.69 30.63
C ILE A 10 2.26 13.41 31.18
N GLN A 11 2.78 12.91 32.30
CA GLN A 11 4.07 13.36 32.84
C GLN A 11 5.21 12.88 31.93
N ARG A 12 6.11 13.81 31.59
CA ARG A 12 7.20 13.53 30.65
C ARG A 12 8.41 12.86 31.31
N ASP A 13 8.53 13.02 32.62
CA ASP A 13 9.61 12.44 33.40
C ASP A 13 9.38 10.93 33.50
N GLY A 14 10.36 10.13 33.06
CA GLY A 14 10.24 8.66 33.12
C GLY A 14 9.33 8.03 32.07
N LEU A 15 8.80 8.78 31.09
CA LEU A 15 7.90 8.28 30.03
C LEU A 15 8.45 7.06 29.24
N PHE A 16 9.77 6.91 29.17
CA PHE A 16 10.42 5.78 28.50
C PHE A 16 10.80 4.63 29.44
N LYS A 17 10.44 4.72 30.72
CA LYS A 17 10.59 3.68 31.74
C LYS A 17 9.21 3.13 32.12
N LEU A 18 8.41 2.88 31.08
CA LEU A 18 7.00 2.54 31.18
C LEU A 18 6.78 1.24 31.96
N ASP A 19 6.00 1.30 33.03
CA ASP A 19 5.44 0.14 33.74
C ASP A 19 3.93 0.00 33.45
N VAL A 20 3.35 -1.16 33.75
CA VAL A 20 1.90 -1.42 33.61
C VAL A 20 1.08 -0.65 34.64
N ASP A 21 1.69 -0.28 35.76
CA ASP A 21 1.06 0.50 36.83
C ASP A 21 1.21 2.02 36.62
N ASP A 22 1.83 2.48 35.53
CA ASP A 22 2.02 3.91 35.27
C ASP A 22 0.71 4.60 34.87
N ASP A 23 0.53 5.83 35.36
CA ASP A 23 -0.62 6.74 35.13
C ASP A 23 -0.89 7.10 33.65
N ILE A 24 -0.10 6.57 32.71
CA ILE A 24 -0.33 6.69 31.27
C ILE A 24 -1.41 5.72 30.77
N TRP A 25 -1.68 4.64 31.51
CA TRP A 25 -2.75 3.68 31.24
C TRP A 25 -4.05 4.16 31.89
N GLN A 26 -4.68 5.16 31.27
CA GLN A 26 -5.89 5.79 31.80
C GLN A 26 -7.15 5.16 31.21
N ASP A 27 -8.07 4.76 32.09
CA ASP A 27 -9.41 4.28 31.72
C ASP A 27 -10.43 5.40 31.49
N ILE A 28 -9.95 6.66 31.35
CA ILE A 28 -10.81 7.84 31.24
C ILE A 28 -11.64 7.76 29.96
N GLY A 29 -12.97 7.74 30.13
CA GLY A 29 -13.91 7.59 29.02
C GLY A 29 -14.07 6.14 28.52
N LEU A 30 -13.45 5.16 29.19
CA LEU A 30 -13.70 3.72 29.04
C LEU A 30 -14.64 3.17 30.13
N GLU A 31 -15.02 4.01 31.09
CA GLU A 31 -16.00 3.69 32.13
C GLU A 31 -17.37 3.33 31.51
N ASP A 32 -17.98 2.24 31.99
CA ASP A 32 -19.27 1.71 31.50
C ASP A 32 -20.47 2.62 31.86
N ASP A 33 -20.20 3.77 32.51
CA ASP A 33 -21.15 4.83 32.84
C ASP A 33 -21.68 5.55 31.59
N PHE A 34 -21.20 5.20 30.40
CA PHE A 34 -21.76 5.64 29.12
C PHE A 34 -23.14 4.99 28.89
N VAL A 35 -24.20 5.60 29.44
CA VAL A 35 -25.62 5.24 29.22
C VAL A 35 -26.09 5.50 27.76
N GLY A 36 -25.15 5.75 26.84
CA GLY A 36 -25.42 6.02 25.43
C GLY A 36 -25.32 4.75 24.60
N PHE A 37 -26.24 4.57 23.64
CA PHE A 37 -26.10 3.54 22.62
C PHE A 37 -24.72 3.64 21.95
N PRO A 38 -24.03 2.51 21.70
CA PRO A 38 -22.74 2.52 21.05
C PRO A 38 -22.81 3.25 19.71
N LEU A 39 -21.72 3.93 19.34
CA LEU A 39 -21.64 4.62 18.04
C LEU A 39 -21.97 3.62 16.93
N VAL A 40 -22.73 4.07 15.92
CA VAL A 40 -23.25 3.16 14.88
C VAL A 40 -22.14 2.41 14.14
N TRP A 41 -20.99 3.04 13.92
CA TRP A 41 -19.83 2.39 13.30
C TRP A 41 -19.16 1.32 14.18
N LEU A 42 -19.50 1.26 15.48
CA LEU A 42 -18.98 0.30 16.45
C LEU A 42 -19.93 -0.88 16.67
N ALA A 43 -21.24 -0.67 16.47
CA ALA A 43 -22.28 -1.64 16.84
C ALA A 43 -23.20 -2.09 15.70
N ASP A 44 -23.24 -1.38 14.57
CA ASP A 44 -24.06 -1.76 13.42
C ASP A 44 -23.23 -2.57 12.42
N GLU A 45 -23.55 -3.86 12.31
CA GLU A 45 -22.91 -4.79 11.38
C GLU A 45 -23.07 -4.35 9.91
N ARG A 46 -24.17 -3.68 9.56
CA ARG A 46 -24.35 -3.14 8.20
C ARG A 46 -23.36 -2.02 7.91
N VAL A 47 -23.05 -1.21 8.92
CA VAL A 47 -22.03 -0.16 8.79
C VAL A 47 -20.64 -0.79 8.67
N HIS A 48 -20.31 -1.82 9.45
CA HIS A 48 -19.05 -2.56 9.29
C HIS A 48 -18.90 -3.15 7.88
N LEU A 49 -19.94 -3.83 7.39
CA LEU A 49 -19.95 -4.40 6.05
C LEU A 49 -19.82 -3.31 4.97
N GLY A 50 -20.50 -2.18 5.14
CA GLY A 50 -20.40 -1.03 4.25
C GLY A 50 -18.98 -0.46 4.18
N ILE A 51 -18.34 -0.24 5.34
CA ILE A 51 -16.95 0.23 5.42
C ILE A 51 -16.00 -0.76 4.73
N ARG A 52 -16.12 -2.05 5.04
CA ARG A 52 -15.27 -3.09 4.43
C ARG A 52 -15.44 -3.12 2.91
N SER A 53 -16.68 -3.08 2.43
CA SER A 53 -17.00 -3.12 1.01
C SER A 53 -16.44 -1.89 0.27
N LEU A 54 -16.53 -0.70 0.87
CA LEU A 54 -15.97 0.52 0.30
C LEU A 54 -14.44 0.47 0.22
N LEU A 55 -13.78 -0.01 1.29
CA LEU A 55 -12.33 -0.16 1.31
C LEU A 55 -11.84 -1.18 0.29
N GLU A 56 -12.55 -2.30 0.16
CA GLU A 56 -12.24 -3.33 -0.84
C GLU A 56 -12.38 -2.79 -2.27
N LEU A 57 -13.47 -2.08 -2.57
CA LEU A 57 -13.65 -1.42 -3.85
C LEU A 57 -12.51 -0.45 -4.16
N LYS A 58 -12.14 0.41 -3.19
CA LYS A 58 -11.03 1.37 -3.35
C LYS A 58 -9.69 0.68 -3.61
N ARG A 59 -9.43 -0.42 -2.92
CA ARG A 59 -8.24 -1.24 -3.13
C ARG A 59 -8.24 -1.89 -4.52
N CYS A 60 -9.38 -2.38 -5.00
CA CYS A 60 -9.50 -2.91 -6.36
C CYS A 60 -9.22 -1.83 -7.42
N GLU A 61 -9.76 -0.62 -7.26
CA GLU A 61 -9.49 0.52 -8.16
C GLU A 61 -8.00 0.91 -8.18
N GLU A 62 -7.34 0.84 -7.02
CA GLU A 62 -5.90 1.09 -6.90
C GLU A 62 -5.08 0.02 -7.61
N GLU A 63 -5.36 -1.26 -7.33
CA GLU A 63 -4.64 -2.39 -7.90
C GLU A 63 -4.82 -2.45 -9.42
N GLU A 64 -6.02 -2.19 -9.94
CA GLU A 64 -6.25 -2.11 -11.38
C GLU A 64 -5.36 -1.04 -12.02
N ARG A 65 -5.30 0.16 -11.44
CA ARG A 65 -4.45 1.25 -11.94
C ARG A 65 -2.99 0.86 -11.93
N ARG A 66 -2.54 0.19 -10.87
CA ARG A 66 -1.16 -0.30 -10.75
C ARG A 66 -0.84 -1.34 -11.82
N LEU A 67 -1.71 -2.34 -12.00
CA LEU A 67 -1.56 -3.38 -13.02
C LEU A 67 -1.53 -2.81 -14.44
N LEU A 68 -2.35 -1.80 -14.74
CA LEU A 68 -2.33 -1.11 -16.03
C LEU A 68 -0.97 -0.44 -16.29
N TYR A 69 -0.40 0.19 -15.26
CA TYR A 69 0.91 0.82 -15.36
C TYR A 69 2.02 -0.23 -15.54
N GLU A 70 2.05 -1.26 -14.71
CA GLU A 70 3.05 -2.35 -14.79
C GLU A 70 2.99 -3.04 -16.15
N ARG A 71 1.79 -3.35 -16.66
CA ARG A 71 1.60 -3.91 -18.01
C ARG A 71 2.20 -3.01 -19.08
N LYS A 72 1.92 -1.71 -19.03
CA LYS A 72 2.44 -0.75 -20.01
C LYS A 72 3.96 -0.74 -20.00
N THR A 73 4.57 -0.63 -18.82
CA THR A 73 6.03 -0.63 -18.65
C THR A 73 6.67 -1.92 -19.16
N LEU A 74 6.08 -3.07 -18.85
CA LEU A 74 6.55 -4.38 -19.33
C LEU A 74 6.49 -4.49 -20.85
N MET A 75 5.40 -4.04 -21.47
CA MET A 75 5.25 -4.07 -22.93
C MET A 75 6.24 -3.14 -23.63
N GLU A 76 6.46 -1.94 -23.08
CA GLU A 76 7.46 -0.99 -23.58
C GLU A 76 8.87 -1.59 -23.50
N TRP A 77 9.24 -2.13 -22.34
CA TRP A 77 10.53 -2.79 -22.13
C TRP A 77 10.73 -3.98 -23.07
N HIS A 78 9.75 -4.88 -23.17
CA HIS A 78 9.83 -6.04 -24.06
C HIS A 78 10.02 -5.62 -25.52
N SER A 79 9.29 -4.58 -25.96
CA SER A 79 9.39 -4.08 -27.34
C SER A 79 10.76 -3.48 -27.64
N GLU A 80 11.36 -2.80 -26.66
CA GLU A 80 12.72 -2.27 -26.77
C GLU A 80 13.76 -3.40 -26.84
N GLU A 81 13.70 -4.36 -25.92
CA GLU A 81 14.61 -5.50 -25.89
C GLU A 81 14.52 -6.34 -27.17
N TRP A 82 13.31 -6.58 -27.66
CA TRP A 82 13.10 -7.29 -28.91
C TRP A 82 13.75 -6.55 -30.09
N ARG A 83 13.61 -5.22 -30.16
CA ARG A 83 14.24 -4.41 -31.20
C ARG A 83 15.77 -4.47 -31.12
N ARG A 84 16.34 -4.47 -29.92
CA ARG A 84 17.79 -4.60 -29.71
C ARG A 84 18.30 -5.96 -30.21
N LEU A 85 17.61 -7.04 -29.85
CA LEU A 85 17.96 -8.39 -30.32
C LEU A 85 17.89 -8.51 -31.85
N GLU A 86 16.85 -7.95 -32.46
CA GLU A 86 16.70 -7.95 -33.92
C GLU A 86 17.85 -7.19 -34.60
N THR A 87 18.25 -6.05 -34.05
CA THR A 87 19.40 -5.27 -34.54
C THR A 87 20.70 -6.06 -34.42
N CYS A 88 20.95 -6.67 -33.26
CA CYS A 88 22.13 -7.52 -33.04
C CYS A 88 22.18 -8.71 -34.00
N ARG A 89 21.04 -9.34 -34.27
CA ARG A 89 20.91 -10.46 -35.22
C ARG A 89 21.30 -10.03 -36.64
N VAL A 90 20.76 -8.91 -37.11
CA VAL A 90 21.07 -8.36 -38.44
C VAL A 90 22.55 -8.01 -38.55
N ASP A 91 23.13 -7.36 -37.53
CA ASP A 91 24.54 -6.97 -37.54
C ASP A 91 25.49 -8.16 -37.45
N ALA A 92 25.14 -9.20 -36.70
CA ALA A 92 25.88 -10.47 -36.69
C ALA A 92 25.87 -11.12 -38.08
N GLY A 93 24.73 -11.12 -38.77
CA GLY A 93 24.62 -11.58 -40.15
C GLY A 93 25.51 -10.80 -41.11
N LYS A 94 25.51 -9.46 -41.03
CA LYS A 94 26.38 -8.61 -41.85
C LYS A 94 27.86 -8.88 -41.58
N ARG A 95 28.27 -8.97 -40.32
CA ARG A 95 29.67 -9.27 -39.95
C ARG A 95 30.12 -10.61 -40.49
N ALA A 96 29.28 -11.65 -40.41
CA ALA A 96 29.59 -12.96 -40.98
C ALA A 96 29.80 -12.90 -42.50
N VAL A 97 28.95 -12.16 -43.23
CA VAL A 97 29.07 -11.98 -44.70
C VAL A 97 30.35 -11.23 -45.07
N VAL A 98 30.70 -10.17 -44.34
CA VAL A 98 31.93 -9.42 -44.55
C VAL A 98 33.16 -10.29 -44.30
N SER A 99 33.18 -11.07 -43.21
CA SER A 99 34.28 -12.00 -42.91
C SER A 99 34.45 -13.07 -44.00
N LEU A 100 33.36 -13.57 -44.58
CA LEU A 100 33.40 -14.53 -45.71
C LEU A 100 33.95 -13.90 -47.00
N HIS A 101 33.71 -12.60 -47.24
CA HIS A 101 34.28 -11.90 -48.41
C HIS A 101 35.76 -11.54 -48.25
N VAL A 102 36.22 -11.27 -47.02
CA VAL A 102 37.64 -10.93 -46.75
C VAL A 102 38.55 -12.18 -46.78
N LEU A 103 37.98 -13.38 -46.59
CA LEU A 103 38.71 -14.66 -46.65
C LEU A 103 38.72 -15.30 -48.05
N ARG A 104 38.17 -14.65 -49.08
CA ARG A 104 38.14 -15.11 -50.48
C ARG A 104 39.07 -14.26 -51.34
#